data_AF-A0A8H5E938-F1
#
_entry.id   AF-A0A8H5E938-F1
#
_cell.length_a   1.000
_cell.length_b   1.000
_cell.length_c   1.000
_cell.angle_alpha   90.00
_cell.angle_beta   90.00
_cell.angle_gamma   90.00
#
_symmetry.space_group_name_H-M   'P 1'
#
loop_
_entity.id
_entity.type
_entity.pdbx_description
1 polymer ?
#
loop_
_entity_poly.entity_id
_entity_poly.type
_entity_poly.pdbx_seq_one_letter_code
_entity_poly.pdbx_strand_id
1 'polypeptide(L)'
;MSHHHGYGSYNQYDSDDQQDAYSHTGSDEQGGLANPYGQDDHDDSNHQNAEYLQRVEECLAHYGDPDTQAAYQQVAHAARDTLQDLLKETSTKGVVTCRTKAYDSLETKLRGMESDSEFTSFALNNDIFQHSDMGDLAAVRIGLYLPQDVINMAKECQQRFNVAHLFGTVGSGRDAPQGDRLNLEGHSRGPWRSQDQYGSDEYWHHSGYKSWQMVVDWEGGFRVEIQIGTVVSQAWAEVQHNIIYKRPDDIMSTPTMKRMIDAINGLAITTEIILSELERNVETAKQEERLRLDTEKQYNYHPITEIDDFFTWFEVSYWYKMPQALALRWEPDAISVQKLVEFCSNPRRRWGLAPDMSPYRGDDFKKMIEDNNLLQTNPLSNDKCDIAYLLLCQIVDDLGIGEEFHAKEAESRYWDSVPHQPGWSR
;
A
#
# COMPACT_ATOMS: atom_id res chain seq x y z
N MET A 1 -20.17 32.67 -45.31
CA MET A 1 -20.62 31.91 -46.49
C MET A 1 -21.23 30.61 -46.01
N SER A 2 -22.50 30.36 -46.39
CA SER A 2 -23.31 29.12 -46.29
C SER A 2 -23.36 28.37 -44.94
N HIS A 3 -24.45 28.36 -44.15
CA HIS A 3 -25.73 27.60 -44.32
C HIS A 3 -25.49 26.07 -44.41
N HIS A 4 -26.22 25.15 -43.75
CA HIS A 4 -27.53 25.16 -43.10
C HIS A 4 -27.76 23.83 -42.32
N HIS A 5 -28.58 23.90 -41.25
CA HIS A 5 -29.67 23.02 -40.78
C HIS A 5 -29.61 21.48 -40.63
N GLY A 6 -30.27 21.00 -39.56
CA GLY A 6 -30.99 19.71 -39.46
C GLY A 6 -30.80 18.99 -38.12
N TYR A 7 -31.45 19.39 -37.02
CA TYR A 7 -32.64 18.75 -36.42
C TYR A 7 -32.63 17.21 -36.32
N GLY A 8 -32.55 16.73 -35.07
CA GLY A 8 -33.50 15.76 -34.51
C GLY A 8 -33.24 14.26 -34.71
N SER A 9 -32.78 13.59 -33.65
CA SER A 9 -33.43 12.35 -33.19
C SER A 9 -33.11 12.12 -31.71
N TYR A 10 -34.15 12.20 -30.88
CA TYR A 10 -34.24 11.47 -29.62
C TYR A 10 -34.01 9.98 -29.95
N ASN A 11 -33.09 9.32 -29.23
CA ASN A 11 -33.09 7.87 -28.99
C ASN A 11 -32.63 7.74 -27.52
N GLN A 12 -33.57 7.72 -26.59
CA GLN A 12 -34.26 6.51 -26.10
C GLN A 12 -33.30 5.71 -25.20
N TYR A 13 -33.60 5.81 -23.91
CA TYR A 13 -33.03 4.99 -22.85
C TYR A 13 -33.22 3.52 -23.23
N ASP A 14 -32.14 2.81 -23.52
CA ASP A 14 -32.12 1.36 -23.44
C ASP A 14 -31.62 0.99 -22.04
N SER A 15 -32.62 0.66 -21.23
CA SER A 15 -32.52 -0.18 -20.05
C SER A 15 -32.06 -1.56 -20.49
N ASP A 16 -30.77 -1.86 -20.31
CA ASP A 16 -30.29 -3.23 -20.39
C ASP A 16 -30.31 -3.86 -18.99
N ASP A 17 -31.21 -4.84 -18.88
CA ASP A 17 -31.41 -5.77 -17.79
C ASP A 17 -30.09 -6.42 -17.34
N GLN A 18 -29.67 -6.14 -16.10
CA GLN A 18 -28.76 -7.01 -15.36
C GLN A 18 -29.57 -7.94 -14.46
N GLN A 19 -30.13 -8.97 -15.10
CA GLN A 19 -30.50 -10.22 -14.44
C GLN A 19 -29.30 -11.16 -14.52
N ASP A 20 -28.52 -11.24 -13.44
CA ASP A 20 -27.52 -12.31 -13.31
C ASP A 20 -28.21 -13.58 -12.82
N ALA A 21 -28.66 -14.34 -13.83
CA ALA A 21 -28.33 -15.74 -14.07
C ALA A 21 -28.00 -16.61 -12.84
N TYR A 22 -29.05 -17.16 -12.24
CA TYR A 22 -29.03 -18.55 -11.81
C TYR A 22 -29.16 -19.44 -13.06
N SER A 23 -28.25 -20.40 -13.19
CA SER A 23 -28.23 -21.40 -14.25
C SER A 23 -29.51 -22.23 -14.27
N HIS A 24 -30.44 -21.88 -15.15
CA HIS A 24 -31.52 -22.75 -15.62
C HIS A 24 -31.22 -23.19 -17.04
N THR A 25 -30.71 -24.41 -17.20
CA THR A 25 -30.70 -25.09 -18.50
C THR A 25 -32.10 -25.66 -18.74
N GLY A 26 -32.98 -24.84 -19.32
CA GLY A 26 -34.21 -25.28 -19.97
C GLY A 26 -33.96 -25.39 -21.47
N SER A 27 -33.99 -26.61 -21.99
CA SER A 27 -33.91 -26.92 -23.41
C SER A 27 -35.30 -26.87 -24.04
N ASP A 28 -35.50 -26.00 -25.03
CA ASP A 28 -36.69 -26.02 -25.89
C ASP A 28 -36.47 -26.86 -27.15
N GLU A 29 -37.57 -27.52 -27.50
CA GLU A 29 -37.84 -28.50 -28.54
C GLU A 29 -37.34 -28.13 -29.95
N GLN A 30 -36.59 -29.07 -30.56
CA GLN A 30 -36.67 -29.32 -32.00
C GLN A 30 -36.95 -30.80 -32.23
N GLY A 31 -38.08 -31.09 -32.88
CA GLY A 31 -38.51 -32.44 -33.20
C GLY A 31 -37.56 -33.16 -34.15
N GLY A 32 -37.30 -34.44 -33.87
CA GLY A 32 -36.53 -35.30 -34.76
C GLY A 32 -36.23 -36.69 -34.20
N LEU A 33 -37.12 -37.63 -34.51
CA LEU A 33 -36.92 -39.10 -34.57
C LEU A 33 -36.75 -39.84 -33.23
N ALA A 34 -37.75 -40.67 -32.92
CA ALA A 34 -37.78 -41.60 -31.79
C ALA A 34 -36.61 -42.60 -31.84
N ASN A 35 -35.81 -42.61 -30.76
CA ASN A 35 -34.80 -43.62 -30.47
C ASN A 35 -35.38 -44.57 -29.38
N PRO A 36 -35.51 -45.89 -29.59
CA PRO A 36 -36.28 -46.76 -28.69
C PRO A 36 -35.47 -47.38 -27.53
N TYR A 37 -34.45 -46.68 -26.99
CA TYR A 37 -33.64 -47.16 -25.87
C TYR A 37 -33.19 -45.99 -24.96
N GLY A 38 -34.10 -45.46 -24.14
CA GLY A 38 -33.82 -44.34 -23.23
C GLY A 38 -34.58 -44.45 -21.92
N GLN A 39 -34.39 -45.57 -21.21
CA GLN A 39 -35.10 -45.84 -19.96
C GLN A 39 -34.17 -46.04 -18.75
N ASP A 40 -32.83 -45.94 -18.93
CA ASP A 40 -31.87 -46.27 -17.87
C ASP A 40 -31.17 -45.03 -17.24
N ASP A 41 -30.99 -43.90 -17.95
CA ASP A 41 -30.23 -42.74 -17.42
C ASP A 41 -31.01 -41.85 -16.43
N HIS A 42 -32.35 -41.90 -16.46
CA HIS A 42 -33.20 -41.07 -15.59
C HIS A 42 -33.38 -41.66 -14.17
N ASP A 43 -33.19 -42.98 -14.01
CA ASP A 43 -33.35 -43.64 -12.71
C ASP A 43 -32.07 -43.49 -11.86
N ASP A 44 -30.89 -43.55 -12.50
CA ASP A 44 -29.59 -43.37 -11.85
C ASP A 44 -29.38 -41.93 -11.32
N SER A 45 -29.82 -40.92 -12.08
CA SER A 45 -29.70 -39.51 -11.66
C SER A 45 -30.60 -39.15 -10.48
N ASN A 46 -31.83 -39.68 -10.44
CA ASN A 46 -32.72 -39.53 -9.29
C ASN A 46 -32.20 -40.28 -8.06
N HIS A 47 -31.57 -41.45 -8.25
CA HIS A 47 -30.97 -42.22 -7.16
C HIS A 47 -29.77 -41.48 -6.54
N GLN A 48 -28.87 -40.95 -7.38
CA GLN A 48 -27.71 -40.17 -6.93
C GLN A 48 -28.11 -38.89 -6.19
N ASN A 49 -29.17 -38.21 -6.64
CA ASN A 49 -29.67 -37.03 -5.94
C ASN A 49 -30.25 -37.39 -4.55
N ALA A 50 -31.06 -38.46 -4.48
CA ALA A 50 -31.58 -38.94 -3.20
C ALA A 50 -30.46 -39.36 -2.22
N GLU A 51 -29.41 -40.02 -2.73
CA GLU A 51 -28.23 -40.39 -1.94
C GLU A 51 -27.43 -39.15 -1.47
N TYR A 52 -27.27 -38.14 -2.33
CA TYR A 52 -26.63 -36.88 -1.96
C TYR A 52 -27.38 -36.18 -0.83
N LEU A 53 -28.71 -36.06 -0.96
CA LEU A 53 -29.54 -35.44 0.07
C LEU A 53 -29.43 -36.20 1.40
N GLN A 54 -29.36 -37.53 1.38
CA GLN A 54 -29.10 -38.32 2.59
C GLN A 54 -27.74 -37.98 3.22
N ARG A 55 -26.68 -37.89 2.42
CA ARG A 55 -25.33 -37.51 2.90
C ARG A 55 -25.31 -36.10 3.48
N VAL A 56 -26.09 -35.17 2.90
CA VAL A 56 -26.28 -33.81 3.44
C VAL A 56 -26.98 -33.85 4.80
N GLU A 57 -28.05 -34.62 4.97
CA GLU A 57 -28.73 -34.75 6.26
C GLU A 57 -27.83 -35.38 7.34
N GLU A 58 -27.02 -36.39 6.99
CA GLU A 58 -26.03 -36.98 7.90
C GLU A 58 -24.96 -35.95 8.32
N CYS A 59 -24.46 -35.17 7.37
CA CYS A 59 -23.50 -34.09 7.60
C CYS A 59 -24.09 -33.01 8.52
N LEU A 60 -25.32 -32.58 8.25
CA LEU A 60 -26.03 -31.59 9.07
C LEU A 60 -26.30 -32.13 10.47
N ALA A 61 -26.74 -33.38 10.62
CA ALA A 61 -26.94 -33.99 11.93
C ALA A 61 -25.64 -34.02 12.75
N HIS A 62 -24.52 -34.36 12.13
CA HIS A 62 -23.21 -34.32 12.80
C HIS A 62 -22.77 -32.90 13.18
N TYR A 63 -22.94 -31.93 12.28
CA TYR A 63 -22.57 -30.54 12.52
C TYR A 63 -23.52 -29.83 13.49
N GLY A 64 -24.78 -30.29 13.59
CA GLY A 64 -25.77 -29.78 14.54
C GLY A 64 -25.54 -30.27 15.98
N ASP A 65 -24.67 -31.26 16.18
CA ASP A 65 -24.28 -31.71 17.50
C ASP A 65 -23.56 -30.58 18.29
N PRO A 66 -23.99 -30.27 19.53
CA PRO A 66 -23.40 -29.19 20.32
C PRO A 66 -21.90 -29.35 20.58
N ASP A 67 -21.40 -30.57 20.74
CA ASP A 67 -19.98 -30.80 20.98
C ASP A 67 -19.16 -30.57 19.70
N THR A 68 -19.70 -30.95 18.54
CA THR A 68 -19.11 -30.61 17.23
C THR A 68 -19.03 -29.10 17.01
N GLN A 69 -20.12 -28.37 17.27
CA GLN A 69 -20.15 -26.90 17.19
C GLN A 69 -19.11 -26.26 18.13
N ALA A 70 -19.05 -26.74 19.37
CA ALA A 70 -18.10 -26.26 20.36
C ALA A 70 -16.65 -26.54 19.92
N ALA A 71 -16.37 -27.68 19.30
CA ALA A 71 -15.06 -28.00 18.76
C ALA A 71 -14.64 -27.04 17.63
N TYR A 72 -15.51 -26.78 16.65
CA TYR A 72 -15.23 -25.78 15.61
C TYR A 72 -15.04 -24.37 16.18
N GLN A 73 -15.81 -24.00 17.22
CA GLN A 73 -15.63 -22.73 17.91
C GLN A 73 -14.26 -22.64 18.60
N GLN A 74 -13.83 -23.70 19.29
CA GLN A 74 -12.50 -23.76 19.91
C GLN A 74 -11.39 -23.66 18.86
N VAL A 75 -11.51 -24.37 17.74
CA VAL A 75 -10.57 -24.30 16.61
C VAL A 75 -10.50 -22.88 16.05
N ALA A 76 -11.63 -22.23 15.82
CA ALA A 76 -11.67 -20.85 15.31
C ALA A 76 -10.99 -19.86 16.27
N HIS A 77 -11.20 -20.01 17.59
CA HIS A 77 -10.53 -19.20 18.60
C HIS A 77 -9.02 -19.48 18.69
N ALA A 78 -8.61 -20.74 18.63
CA ALA A 78 -7.19 -21.12 18.65
C ALA A 78 -6.45 -20.59 17.40
N ALA A 79 -7.08 -20.66 16.23
CA ALA A 79 -6.55 -20.10 15.00
C ALA A 79 -6.46 -18.57 15.05
N ARG A 80 -7.49 -17.90 15.60
CA ARG A 80 -7.46 -16.45 15.86
C ARG A 80 -6.27 -16.08 16.74
N ASP A 81 -6.06 -16.78 17.84
CA ASP A 81 -5.01 -16.45 18.81
C ASP A 81 -3.62 -16.66 18.20
N THR A 82 -3.43 -17.77 17.48
CA THR A 82 -2.22 -18.04 16.69
C THR A 82 -1.92 -16.91 15.70
N LEU A 83 -2.92 -16.49 14.93
CA LEU A 83 -2.76 -15.43 13.92
C LEU A 83 -2.58 -14.05 14.57
N GLN A 84 -3.19 -13.82 15.73
CA GLN A 84 -3.00 -12.59 16.52
C GLN A 84 -1.58 -12.49 17.07
N ASP A 85 -0.96 -13.61 17.43
CA ASP A 85 0.44 -13.67 17.82
C ASP A 85 1.38 -13.49 16.61
N LEU A 86 1.04 -14.06 15.44
CA LEU A 86 1.78 -13.82 14.20
C LEU A 86 1.82 -12.33 13.81
N LEU A 87 0.72 -11.58 14.01
CA LEU A 87 0.73 -10.12 13.83
C LEU A 87 1.74 -9.41 14.75
N LYS A 88 1.86 -9.87 16.01
CA LYS A 88 2.82 -9.28 16.96
C LYS A 88 4.26 -9.62 16.57
N GLU A 89 4.52 -10.87 16.20
CA GLU A 89 5.84 -11.36 15.79
C GLU A 89 6.37 -10.60 14.57
N THR A 90 5.51 -10.35 13.58
CA THR A 90 5.83 -9.61 12.36
C THR A 90 5.81 -8.09 12.54
N SER A 91 5.48 -7.59 13.74
CA SER A 91 5.24 -6.16 14.02
C SER A 91 4.18 -5.50 13.12
N THR A 92 3.28 -6.31 12.55
CA THR A 92 2.20 -5.87 11.66
C THR A 92 1.00 -5.40 12.47
N LYS A 93 0.40 -4.26 12.10
CA LYS A 93 -0.79 -3.76 12.78
C LYS A 93 -2.06 -4.25 12.07
N GLY A 94 -2.96 -4.84 12.84
CA GLY A 94 -4.25 -5.30 12.34
C GLY A 94 -5.16 -5.83 13.44
N VAL A 95 -6.31 -6.32 13.02
CA VAL A 95 -7.35 -6.91 13.87
C VAL A 95 -7.63 -8.32 13.37
N VAL A 96 -7.63 -9.31 14.27
CA VAL A 96 -8.01 -10.68 13.93
C VAL A 96 -9.36 -10.99 14.56
N THR A 97 -10.30 -11.43 13.75
CA THR A 97 -11.62 -11.90 14.19
C THR A 97 -11.85 -13.32 13.73
N CYS A 98 -12.67 -14.08 14.44
CA CYS A 98 -13.04 -15.43 14.05
C CYS A 98 -14.54 -15.61 14.10
N ARG A 99 -15.02 -16.59 13.32
CA ARG A 99 -16.41 -17.01 13.31
C ARG A 99 -16.49 -18.51 13.09
N THR A 100 -17.56 -19.09 13.61
CA THR A 100 -18.00 -20.44 13.29
C THR A 100 -19.25 -20.33 12.43
N LYS A 101 -19.39 -21.19 11.42
CA LYS A 101 -20.56 -21.18 10.54
C LYS A 101 -21.80 -21.59 11.34
N ALA A 102 -22.90 -20.83 11.21
CA ALA A 102 -24.16 -21.23 11.83
C ALA A 102 -24.76 -22.44 11.10
N TYR A 103 -25.49 -23.29 11.82
CA TYR A 103 -26.19 -24.46 11.26
C TYR A 103 -27.03 -24.09 10.03
N ASP A 104 -27.94 -23.13 10.15
CA ASP A 104 -28.82 -22.69 9.05
C ASP A 104 -28.04 -22.19 7.82
N SER A 105 -26.86 -21.60 8.06
CA SER A 105 -25.97 -21.14 6.98
C SER A 105 -25.24 -22.29 6.30
N LEU A 106 -24.94 -23.38 7.01
CA LEU A 106 -24.41 -24.60 6.40
C LEU A 106 -25.50 -25.33 5.61
N GLU A 107 -26.69 -25.45 6.17
CA GLU A 107 -27.84 -26.07 5.49
C GLU A 107 -28.13 -25.37 4.16
N THR A 108 -28.25 -24.04 4.19
CA THR A 108 -28.47 -23.24 2.97
C THR A 108 -27.37 -23.46 1.94
N LYS A 109 -26.11 -23.58 2.38
CA LYS A 109 -24.95 -23.79 1.51
C LYS A 109 -24.99 -25.18 0.85
N LEU A 110 -25.17 -26.25 1.62
CA LEU A 110 -25.21 -27.62 1.11
C LEU A 110 -26.40 -27.84 0.17
N ARG A 111 -27.59 -27.32 0.52
CA ARG A 111 -28.76 -27.39 -0.37
C ARG A 111 -28.54 -26.57 -1.65
N GLY A 112 -27.88 -25.41 -1.55
CA GLY A 112 -27.51 -24.60 -2.72
C GLY A 112 -26.46 -25.24 -3.63
N MET A 113 -25.73 -26.25 -3.16
CA MET A 113 -24.72 -26.98 -3.92
C MET A 113 -25.27 -28.21 -4.65
N GLU A 114 -26.56 -28.53 -4.50
CA GLU A 114 -27.20 -29.67 -5.18
C GLU A 114 -27.06 -29.60 -6.72
N SER A 115 -27.07 -28.39 -7.29
CA SER A 115 -26.89 -28.19 -8.73
C SER A 115 -25.42 -28.25 -9.18
N ASP A 116 -24.46 -28.32 -8.25
CA ASP A 116 -23.04 -28.41 -8.55
C ASP A 116 -22.63 -29.89 -8.68
N SER A 117 -22.41 -30.33 -9.92
CA SER A 117 -22.11 -31.73 -10.21
C SER A 117 -20.73 -32.18 -9.71
N GLU A 118 -19.76 -31.27 -9.62
CA GLU A 118 -18.42 -31.58 -9.11
C GLU A 118 -18.49 -31.80 -7.60
N PHE A 119 -19.15 -30.88 -6.88
CA PHE A 119 -19.35 -31.01 -5.44
C PHE A 119 -20.19 -32.24 -5.09
N THR A 120 -21.31 -32.44 -5.79
CA THR A 120 -22.22 -33.57 -5.53
C THR A 120 -21.49 -34.91 -5.73
N SER A 121 -20.70 -35.04 -6.80
CA SER A 121 -19.89 -36.25 -7.05
C SER A 121 -18.84 -36.47 -5.96
N PHE A 122 -18.21 -35.41 -5.48
CA PHE A 122 -17.27 -35.49 -4.35
C PHE A 122 -17.97 -35.96 -3.07
N ALA A 123 -19.11 -35.35 -2.74
CA ALA A 123 -19.86 -35.57 -1.50
C ALA A 123 -20.38 -37.01 -1.38
N LEU A 124 -20.75 -37.65 -2.50
CA LEU A 124 -21.16 -39.06 -2.51
C LEU A 124 -20.01 -39.98 -2.10
N ASN A 125 -18.79 -39.71 -2.59
CA ASN A 125 -17.65 -40.61 -2.46
C ASN A 125 -16.68 -40.29 -1.32
N ASN A 126 -16.79 -39.10 -0.72
CA ASN A 126 -15.81 -38.59 0.26
C ASN A 126 -16.48 -37.98 1.48
N ASP A 127 -15.69 -37.63 2.49
CA ASP A 127 -16.14 -36.83 3.62
C ASP A 127 -16.37 -35.37 3.17
N ILE A 128 -17.61 -34.88 3.32
CA ILE A 128 -18.03 -33.52 2.95
C ILE A 128 -17.17 -32.49 3.69
N PHE A 129 -16.79 -32.74 4.95
CA PHE A 129 -15.95 -31.83 5.74
C PHE A 129 -14.54 -31.64 5.14
N GLN A 130 -14.12 -32.55 4.26
CA GLN A 130 -12.83 -32.51 3.57
C GLN A 130 -12.90 -31.82 2.20
N HIS A 131 -14.02 -31.23 1.81
CA HIS A 131 -14.09 -30.37 0.62
C HIS A 131 -13.43 -29.01 0.88
N SER A 132 -12.81 -28.39 -0.13
CA SER A 132 -12.22 -27.04 0.00
C SER A 132 -13.28 -26.00 0.35
N ASP A 133 -14.49 -26.13 -0.20
CA ASP A 133 -15.60 -25.22 0.14
C ASP A 133 -16.10 -25.37 1.56
N MET A 134 -15.78 -26.45 2.29
CA MET A 134 -16.16 -26.60 3.70
C MET A 134 -15.10 -26.05 4.67
N GLY A 135 -14.06 -25.36 4.17
CA GLY A 135 -13.07 -24.70 5.01
C GLY A 135 -13.62 -23.58 5.89
N ASP A 136 -14.76 -22.99 5.54
CA ASP A 136 -15.37 -21.85 6.25
C ASP A 136 -16.20 -22.22 7.48
N LEU A 137 -16.20 -23.50 7.89
CA LEU A 137 -16.85 -23.96 9.13
C LEU A 137 -16.20 -23.37 10.38
N ALA A 138 -14.87 -23.27 10.38
CA ALA A 138 -14.09 -22.39 11.25
C ALA A 138 -13.35 -21.39 10.35
N ALA A 139 -13.58 -20.09 10.55
CA ALA A 139 -12.97 -19.07 9.71
C ALA A 139 -12.36 -17.96 10.56
N VAL A 140 -11.22 -17.45 10.11
CA VAL A 140 -10.51 -16.30 10.67
C VAL A 140 -10.39 -15.22 9.60
N ARG A 141 -10.68 -13.98 9.99
CA ARG A 141 -10.48 -12.78 9.18
C ARG A 141 -9.40 -11.92 9.80
N ILE A 142 -8.38 -11.59 9.02
CA ILE A 142 -7.28 -10.72 9.39
C ILE A 142 -7.47 -9.38 8.67
N GLY A 143 -7.90 -8.35 9.38
CA GLY A 143 -8.07 -7.00 8.88
C GLY A 143 -6.82 -6.16 9.12
N LEU A 144 -6.11 -5.80 8.07
CA LEU A 144 -4.86 -5.04 8.12
C LEU A 144 -5.10 -3.56 7.78
N TYR A 145 -4.28 -2.66 8.32
CA TYR A 145 -4.48 -1.22 8.07
C TYR A 145 -3.92 -0.78 6.73
N LEU A 146 -2.81 -1.38 6.29
CA LEU A 146 -2.13 -1.03 5.05
C LEU A 146 -2.30 -2.14 4.01
N PRO A 147 -2.52 -1.81 2.72
CA PRO A 147 -2.66 -2.81 1.66
C PRO A 147 -1.41 -3.67 1.48
N GLN A 148 -0.21 -3.13 1.63
CA GLN A 148 1.04 -3.88 1.46
C GLN A 148 1.20 -4.98 2.52
N ASP A 149 0.69 -4.76 3.74
CA ASP A 149 0.70 -5.75 4.81
C ASP A 149 -0.12 -6.99 4.44
N VAL A 150 -1.14 -6.87 3.57
CA VAL A 150 -1.93 -8.03 3.09
C VAL A 150 -1.05 -9.00 2.33
N ILE A 151 -0.19 -8.49 1.46
CA ILE A 151 0.78 -9.30 0.69
C ILE A 151 1.75 -9.98 1.66
N ASN A 152 2.33 -9.21 2.58
CA ASN A 152 3.31 -9.73 3.53
C ASN A 152 2.70 -10.81 4.42
N MET A 153 1.53 -10.55 5.00
CA MET A 153 0.83 -11.50 5.87
C MET A 153 0.38 -12.76 5.14
N ALA A 154 -0.05 -12.65 3.88
CA ALA A 154 -0.37 -13.80 3.07
C ALA A 154 0.84 -14.71 2.80
N LYS A 155 2.04 -14.13 2.60
CA LYS A 155 3.30 -14.88 2.48
C LYS A 155 3.61 -15.60 3.79
N GLU A 156 3.55 -14.89 4.91
CA GLU A 156 3.81 -15.46 6.24
C GLU A 156 2.86 -16.63 6.54
N CYS A 157 1.56 -16.48 6.26
CA CYS A 157 0.59 -17.56 6.45
C CYS A 157 0.89 -18.78 5.56
N GLN A 158 1.19 -18.57 4.28
CA GLN A 158 1.53 -19.67 3.37
C GLN A 158 2.81 -20.42 3.78
N GLN A 159 3.75 -19.74 4.43
CA GLN A 159 4.99 -20.36 4.92
C GLN A 159 4.78 -21.09 6.25
N ARG A 160 3.87 -20.59 7.10
CA ARG A 160 3.69 -21.09 8.47
C ARG A 160 2.71 -22.24 8.59
N PHE A 161 1.72 -22.31 7.69
CA PHE A 161 0.63 -23.28 7.75
C PHE A 161 0.69 -24.27 6.58
N ASN A 162 0.16 -25.48 6.79
CA ASN A 162 -0.08 -26.42 5.71
C ASN A 162 -1.34 -25.99 4.94
N VAL A 163 -1.16 -25.42 3.75
CA VAL A 163 -2.27 -24.93 2.92
C VAL A 163 -2.94 -26.12 2.22
N ALA A 164 -4.14 -26.47 2.67
CA ALA A 164 -4.98 -27.49 2.06
C ALA A 164 -5.58 -27.02 0.72
N HIS A 165 -5.95 -25.74 0.63
CA HIS A 165 -6.47 -25.15 -0.59
C HIS A 165 -6.14 -23.65 -0.67
N LEU A 166 -5.74 -23.17 -1.84
CA LEU A 166 -5.45 -21.77 -2.08
C LEU A 166 -6.44 -21.18 -3.09
N PHE A 167 -7.36 -20.34 -2.60
CA PHE A 167 -8.27 -19.58 -3.46
C PHE A 167 -7.58 -18.36 -4.10
N GLY A 168 -6.56 -17.83 -3.42
CA GLY A 168 -5.84 -16.63 -3.85
C GLY A 168 -6.69 -15.38 -3.66
N THR A 169 -6.60 -14.45 -4.62
CA THR A 169 -7.38 -13.21 -4.61
C THR A 169 -8.84 -13.49 -4.94
N VAL A 170 -9.72 -13.23 -3.97
CA VAL A 170 -11.18 -13.35 -4.09
C VAL A 170 -11.83 -11.97 -4.17
N GLY A 171 -12.62 -11.77 -5.23
CA GLY A 171 -13.33 -10.54 -5.60
C GLY A 171 -14.85 -10.62 -5.43
N SER A 172 -15.56 -9.48 -5.43
CA SER A 172 -17.01 -9.45 -5.70
C SER A 172 -17.27 -9.51 -7.21
N GLY A 173 -17.79 -10.64 -7.71
CA GLY A 173 -18.03 -10.88 -9.14
C GLY A 173 -17.05 -11.88 -9.73
N ARG A 174 -17.57 -12.88 -10.46
CA ARG A 174 -16.80 -14.02 -11.00
C ARG A 174 -15.91 -13.68 -12.21
N ASP A 175 -15.74 -12.40 -12.55
CA ASP A 175 -15.02 -11.97 -13.76
C ASP A 175 -13.63 -11.38 -13.50
N ALA A 176 -13.02 -11.64 -12.33
CA ALA A 176 -11.57 -11.45 -12.22
C ALA A 176 -10.88 -12.47 -13.14
N PRO A 177 -10.02 -12.07 -14.10
CA PRO A 177 -9.40 -13.00 -15.03
C PRO A 177 -8.73 -14.15 -14.24
N GLN A 178 -9.23 -15.37 -14.44
CA GLN A 178 -8.86 -16.55 -13.66
C GLN A 178 -7.34 -16.78 -13.60
N GLY A 179 -6.59 -16.28 -14.59
CA GLY A 179 -5.13 -16.46 -14.70
C GLY A 179 -4.27 -15.67 -13.70
N ASP A 180 -4.75 -14.60 -13.06
CA ASP A 180 -3.93 -13.74 -12.17
C ASP A 180 -4.35 -13.84 -10.67
N ARG A 181 -5.34 -14.68 -10.33
CA ARG A 181 -5.87 -14.77 -8.96
C ARG A 181 -4.87 -15.32 -7.95
N LEU A 182 -3.99 -16.23 -8.39
CA LEU A 182 -2.93 -16.83 -7.58
C LEU A 182 -1.67 -15.97 -7.51
N ASN A 183 -1.61 -14.87 -8.26
CA ASN A 183 -0.49 -13.95 -8.20
C ASN A 183 -0.64 -13.05 -6.98
N LEU A 184 0.08 -13.40 -5.91
CA LEU A 184 0.05 -12.63 -4.67
C LEU A 184 0.61 -11.21 -4.85
N GLU A 185 1.63 -11.02 -5.68
CA GLU A 185 2.15 -9.68 -6.01
C GLU A 185 1.14 -8.87 -6.87
N GLY A 186 0.27 -9.59 -7.57
CA GLY A 186 -0.89 -9.04 -8.28
C GLY A 186 -2.08 -8.72 -7.37
N HIS A 187 -2.04 -9.10 -6.08
CA HIS A 187 -3.14 -8.86 -5.14
C HIS A 187 -3.44 -7.37 -4.96
N SER A 188 -2.47 -6.48 -5.13
CA SER A 188 -2.72 -5.03 -5.08
C SER A 188 -2.99 -4.41 -6.46
N ARG A 189 -3.09 -5.21 -7.53
CA ARG A 189 -3.32 -4.72 -8.90
C ARG A 189 -4.81 -4.74 -9.25
N GLY A 190 -5.26 -3.70 -9.93
CA GLY A 190 -6.63 -3.61 -10.45
C GLY A 190 -6.82 -4.43 -11.73
N PRO A 191 -8.07 -4.75 -12.11
CA PRO A 191 -8.39 -5.49 -13.34
C PRO A 191 -8.17 -4.66 -14.62
N TRP A 192 -8.08 -3.33 -14.51
CA TRP A 192 -7.84 -2.43 -15.62
C TRP A 192 -6.35 -2.11 -15.76
N ARG A 193 -5.82 -2.29 -16.97
CA ARG A 193 -4.45 -1.94 -17.36
C ARG A 193 -4.47 -0.77 -18.34
N SER A 194 -3.75 0.30 -18.05
CA SER A 194 -3.38 1.34 -19.00
C SER A 194 -1.85 1.39 -19.13
N GLN A 195 -1.34 1.92 -20.23
CA GLN A 195 0.08 2.27 -20.33
C GLN A 195 0.22 3.77 -20.11
N ASP A 196 1.17 4.17 -19.26
CA ASP A 196 1.54 5.58 -19.12
C ASP A 196 2.22 6.11 -20.40
N GLN A 197 2.55 7.40 -20.40
CA GLN A 197 3.26 8.05 -21.52
C GLN A 197 4.69 7.50 -21.78
N TYR A 198 5.21 6.65 -20.90
CA TYR A 198 6.51 5.99 -20.96
C TYR A 198 6.42 4.49 -21.27
N GLY A 199 5.21 3.96 -21.49
CA GLY A 199 4.97 2.55 -21.77
C GLY A 199 5.01 1.63 -20.54
N SER A 200 4.92 2.18 -19.32
CA SER A 200 4.81 1.41 -18.09
C SER A 200 3.35 1.04 -17.80
N ASP A 201 3.11 -0.20 -17.34
CA ASP A 201 1.77 -0.67 -16.99
C ASP A 201 1.27 0.04 -15.71
N GLU A 202 0.21 0.83 -15.84
CA GLU A 202 -0.53 1.45 -14.76
C GLU A 202 -1.84 0.66 -14.52
N TYR A 203 -2.12 0.32 -13.27
CA TYR A 203 -3.27 -0.53 -12.90
C TYR A 203 -4.33 0.30 -12.16
N TRP A 204 -5.57 0.29 -12.65
CA TRP A 204 -6.70 1.03 -12.06
C TRP A 204 -7.72 0.11 -11.39
N HIS A 205 -8.24 0.51 -10.23
CA HIS A 205 -9.23 -0.25 -9.46
C HIS A 205 -10.66 0.26 -9.66
N HIS A 206 -11.55 -0.58 -10.18
CA HIS A 206 -13.00 -0.34 -10.17
C HIS A 206 -13.81 -1.65 -10.05
N SER A 207 -13.55 -2.49 -9.03
CA SER A 207 -14.58 -3.45 -8.56
C SER A 207 -14.25 -4.16 -7.25
N GLY A 208 -15.28 -4.28 -6.41
CA GLY A 208 -15.52 -5.34 -5.42
C GLY A 208 -14.67 -5.39 -4.13
N TYR A 209 -15.19 -6.12 -3.14
CA TYR A 209 -14.41 -6.68 -2.03
C TYR A 209 -13.21 -7.43 -2.59
N LYS A 210 -12.05 -7.25 -1.97
CA LYS A 210 -10.83 -7.98 -2.29
C LYS A 210 -10.22 -8.54 -1.02
N SER A 211 -9.94 -9.84 -1.04
CA SER A 211 -9.20 -10.51 0.03
C SER A 211 -8.36 -11.64 -0.54
N TRP A 212 -7.27 -11.95 0.14
CA TRP A 212 -6.52 -13.17 -0.08
C TRP A 212 -7.12 -14.28 0.78
N GLN A 213 -7.49 -15.40 0.19
CA GLN A 213 -8.17 -16.50 0.88
C GLN A 213 -7.43 -17.83 0.71
N MET A 214 -7.32 -18.57 1.80
CA MET A 214 -6.77 -19.91 1.84
C MET A 214 -7.47 -20.76 2.89
N VAL A 215 -7.45 -22.08 2.71
CA VAL A 215 -7.85 -23.06 3.70
C VAL A 215 -6.60 -23.79 4.17
N VAL A 216 -6.40 -23.84 5.47
CA VAL A 216 -5.27 -24.53 6.09
C VAL A 216 -5.74 -25.73 6.88
N ASP A 217 -4.93 -26.77 6.91
CA ASP A 217 -5.14 -27.89 7.83
C ASP A 217 -4.82 -27.46 9.25
N TRP A 218 -5.67 -27.88 10.18
CA TRP A 218 -5.55 -27.60 11.61
C TRP A 218 -5.49 -28.88 12.43
N GLU A 219 -5.03 -28.76 13.67
CA GLU A 219 -4.95 -29.89 14.59
C GLU A 219 -6.31 -30.58 14.77
N GLY A 220 -6.31 -31.91 14.91
CA GLY A 220 -7.54 -32.70 15.07
C GLY A 220 -8.28 -33.02 13.76
N GLY A 221 -7.67 -32.74 12.60
CA GLY A 221 -8.28 -33.00 11.28
C GLY A 221 -9.27 -31.92 10.84
N PHE A 222 -9.33 -30.81 11.58
CA PHE A 222 -10.12 -29.64 11.23
C PHE A 222 -9.45 -28.83 10.11
N ARG A 223 -10.24 -27.97 9.48
CA ARG A 223 -9.76 -26.99 8.52
C ARG A 223 -10.20 -25.60 8.92
N VAL A 224 -9.35 -24.62 8.64
CA VAL A 224 -9.62 -23.22 8.93
C VAL A 224 -9.47 -22.39 7.66
N GLU A 225 -10.50 -21.66 7.30
CA GLU A 225 -10.41 -20.63 6.28
C GLU A 225 -9.76 -19.36 6.86
N ILE A 226 -8.69 -18.89 6.23
CA ILE A 226 -8.03 -17.63 6.55
C ILE A 226 -8.33 -16.64 5.42
N GLN A 227 -9.00 -15.54 5.77
CA GLN A 227 -9.26 -14.42 4.87
C GLN A 227 -8.43 -13.21 5.31
N ILE A 228 -7.60 -12.70 4.41
CA ILE A 228 -6.70 -11.58 4.67
C ILE A 228 -7.11 -10.42 3.77
N GLY A 229 -7.39 -9.27 4.37
CA GLY A 229 -7.78 -8.07 3.64
C GLY A 229 -7.52 -6.83 4.48
N THR A 230 -7.84 -5.65 3.95
CA THR A 230 -7.76 -4.45 4.78
C THR A 230 -8.97 -4.37 5.71
N VAL A 231 -8.84 -3.61 6.80
CA VAL A 231 -9.98 -3.30 7.69
C VAL A 231 -11.12 -2.64 6.90
N VAL A 232 -10.78 -1.81 5.91
CA VAL A 232 -11.74 -1.07 5.10
C VAL A 232 -12.50 -2.02 4.15
N SER A 233 -11.80 -2.90 3.43
CA SER A 233 -12.43 -3.85 2.53
C SER A 233 -13.30 -4.86 3.27
N GLN A 234 -12.86 -5.31 4.44
CA GLN A 234 -13.64 -6.21 5.29
C GLN A 234 -14.89 -5.55 5.87
N ALA A 235 -14.79 -4.29 6.33
CA ALA A 235 -15.93 -3.55 6.84
C ALA A 235 -17.00 -3.38 5.74
N TRP A 236 -16.59 -3.02 4.52
CA TRP A 236 -17.52 -2.92 3.39
C TRP A 236 -18.17 -4.27 3.06
N ALA A 237 -17.39 -5.35 2.99
CA ALA A 237 -17.89 -6.68 2.66
C ALA A 237 -18.90 -7.19 3.68
N GLU A 238 -18.69 -6.92 4.98
CA GLU A 238 -19.62 -7.29 6.04
C GLU A 238 -20.95 -6.52 5.92
N VAL A 239 -20.90 -5.22 5.59
CA VAL A 239 -22.10 -4.41 5.34
C VAL A 239 -22.86 -4.91 4.12
N GLN A 240 -22.16 -5.16 3.00
CA GLN A 240 -22.78 -5.69 1.78
C GLN A 240 -23.42 -7.06 2.05
N HIS A 241 -22.72 -7.95 2.74
CA HIS A 241 -23.21 -9.28 3.04
C HIS A 241 -24.46 -9.24 3.93
N ASN A 242 -24.48 -8.36 4.94
CA ASN A 242 -25.63 -8.25 5.82
C ASN A 242 -26.84 -7.58 5.14
N ILE A 243 -26.64 -6.57 4.29
CA ILE A 243 -27.76 -5.82 3.66
C ILE A 243 -28.29 -6.51 2.40
N ILE A 244 -27.39 -6.99 1.52
CA ILE A 244 -27.77 -7.47 0.18
C ILE A 244 -27.93 -8.99 0.16
N TYR A 245 -27.03 -9.71 0.82
CA TYR A 245 -27.02 -11.17 0.79
C TYR A 245 -27.98 -11.77 1.82
N LYS A 246 -27.82 -11.43 3.12
CA LYS A 246 -28.64 -12.01 4.19
C LYS A 246 -30.09 -11.50 4.25
N ARG A 247 -30.36 -10.28 3.78
CA ARG A 247 -31.70 -9.65 3.79
C ARG A 247 -32.44 -9.89 5.13
N PRO A 248 -31.96 -9.34 6.26
CA PRO A 248 -32.38 -9.73 7.62
C PRO A 248 -33.87 -9.55 7.94
N ASP A 249 -34.63 -8.83 7.11
CA ASP A 249 -36.06 -8.57 7.27
C ASP A 249 -36.90 -9.07 6.07
N ASP A 250 -36.33 -9.95 5.22
CA ASP A 250 -36.91 -10.33 3.91
C ASP A 250 -37.19 -9.13 2.99
N ILE A 251 -36.47 -8.03 3.23
CA ILE A 251 -36.56 -6.81 2.43
C ILE A 251 -35.78 -7.01 1.14
N MET A 252 -36.46 -6.82 0.01
CA MET A 252 -35.81 -6.79 -1.30
C MET A 252 -34.89 -5.58 -1.42
N SER A 253 -33.62 -5.82 -1.74
CA SER A 253 -32.64 -4.75 -1.95
C SER A 253 -33.06 -3.85 -3.12
N THR A 254 -33.32 -2.58 -2.83
CA THR A 254 -33.69 -1.62 -3.87
C THR A 254 -32.49 -1.26 -4.76
N PRO A 255 -32.71 -0.82 -6.03
CA PRO A 255 -31.64 -0.30 -6.88
C PRO A 255 -30.84 0.83 -6.22
N THR A 256 -31.49 1.66 -5.39
CA THR A 256 -30.82 2.73 -4.63
C THR A 256 -29.88 2.18 -3.57
N MET A 257 -30.28 1.14 -2.82
CA MET A 257 -29.39 0.49 -1.84
C MET A 257 -28.16 -0.12 -2.52
N LYS A 258 -28.36 -0.77 -3.67
CA LYS A 258 -27.24 -1.32 -4.47
C LYS A 258 -26.27 -0.21 -4.90
N ARG A 259 -26.78 0.87 -5.50
CA ARG A 259 -25.95 2.04 -5.88
C ARG A 259 -25.22 2.68 -4.69
N MET A 260 -25.85 2.74 -3.51
CA MET A 260 -25.19 3.27 -2.31
C MET A 260 -24.05 2.36 -1.86
N ILE A 261 -24.25 1.04 -1.87
CA ILE A 261 -23.21 0.07 -1.54
C ILE A 261 -22.06 0.13 -2.54
N ASP A 262 -22.36 0.27 -3.83
CA ASP A 262 -21.35 0.45 -4.87
C ASP A 262 -20.56 1.76 -4.69
N ALA A 263 -21.25 2.85 -4.31
CA ALA A 263 -20.59 4.12 -4.01
C ALA A 263 -19.66 4.01 -2.79
N ILE A 264 -20.08 3.31 -1.72
CA ILE A 264 -19.22 3.05 -0.55
C ILE A 264 -18.03 2.18 -0.96
N ASN A 265 -18.22 1.24 -1.89
CA ASN A 265 -17.11 0.44 -2.41
C ASN A 265 -16.06 1.32 -3.11
N GLY A 266 -16.51 2.26 -3.94
CA GLY A 266 -15.61 3.24 -4.57
C GLY A 266 -14.81 4.05 -3.54
N LEU A 267 -15.42 4.43 -2.42
CA LEU A 267 -14.73 5.11 -1.32
C LEU A 267 -13.73 4.20 -0.59
N ALA A 268 -14.08 2.94 -0.37
CA ALA A 268 -13.20 1.93 0.22
C ALA A 268 -11.94 1.73 -0.63
N ILE A 269 -12.13 1.52 -1.94
CA ILE A 269 -11.04 1.40 -2.92
C ILE A 269 -10.18 2.66 -2.95
N THR A 270 -10.79 3.85 -2.99
CA THR A 270 -10.04 5.12 -2.99
C THR A 270 -9.19 5.27 -1.73
N THR A 271 -9.70 4.82 -0.59
CA THR A 271 -8.97 4.84 0.68
C THR A 271 -7.73 3.94 0.61
N GLU A 272 -7.85 2.72 0.07
CA GLU A 272 -6.72 1.80 -0.09
C GLU A 272 -5.64 2.35 -1.03
N ILE A 273 -6.04 3.00 -2.13
CA ILE A 273 -5.10 3.66 -3.06
C ILE A 273 -4.31 4.74 -2.31
N ILE A 274 -5.00 5.64 -1.60
CA ILE A 274 -4.35 6.74 -0.87
C ILE A 274 -3.45 6.21 0.24
N LEU A 275 -3.85 5.16 0.94
CA LEU A 275 -3.01 4.51 1.96
C LEU A 275 -1.73 3.90 1.35
N SER A 276 -1.84 3.28 0.19
CA SER A 276 -0.68 2.73 -0.54
C SER A 276 0.29 3.84 -0.96
N GLU A 277 -0.23 4.95 -1.48
CA GLU A 277 0.60 6.10 -1.85
C GLU A 277 1.25 6.75 -0.63
N LEU A 278 0.51 6.89 0.47
CA LEU A 278 1.06 7.42 1.72
C LEU A 278 2.21 6.56 2.24
N GLU A 279 2.06 5.24 2.22
CA GLU A 279 3.10 4.29 2.62
C GLU A 279 4.37 4.42 1.77
N ARG A 280 4.22 4.48 0.44
CA ARG A 280 5.34 4.72 -0.49
C ARG A 280 6.07 6.02 -0.16
N ASN A 281 5.33 7.11 0.03
CA ASN A 281 5.92 8.42 0.35
C ASN A 281 6.64 8.41 1.70
N VAL A 282 6.11 7.72 2.71
CA VAL A 282 6.78 7.57 4.01
C VAL A 282 8.09 6.79 3.86
N GLU A 283 8.12 5.74 3.05
CA GLU A 283 9.34 4.96 2.82
C GLU A 283 10.39 5.76 2.04
N THR A 284 9.99 6.48 1.00
CA THR A 284 10.87 7.42 0.28
C THR A 284 11.45 8.46 1.23
N ALA A 285 10.63 9.09 2.06
CA ALA A 285 11.10 10.09 3.04
C ALA A 285 12.11 9.49 4.05
N LYS A 286 11.90 8.24 4.49
CA LYS A 286 12.88 7.55 5.35
C LYS A 286 14.20 7.28 4.63
N GLN A 287 14.15 6.91 3.34
CA GLN A 287 15.37 6.67 2.55
C GLN A 287 16.13 7.96 2.31
N GLU A 288 15.45 9.04 1.93
CA GLU A 288 16.02 10.37 1.79
C GLU A 288 16.66 10.84 3.10
N GLU A 289 16.00 10.65 4.24
CA GLU A 289 16.55 10.98 5.55
C GLU A 289 17.81 10.17 5.88
N ARG A 290 17.84 8.87 5.57
CA ARG A 290 19.03 8.03 5.78
C ARG A 290 20.20 8.51 4.94
N LEU A 291 19.98 8.74 3.64
CA LEU A 291 21.00 9.27 2.74
C LEU A 291 21.50 10.62 3.24
N ARG A 292 20.59 11.48 3.71
CA ARG A 292 20.95 12.78 4.28
C ARG A 292 21.83 12.63 5.52
N LEU A 293 21.48 11.75 6.45
CA LEU A 293 22.28 11.51 7.66
C LEU A 293 23.68 10.97 7.34
N ASP A 294 23.80 10.14 6.31
CA ASP A 294 25.09 9.63 5.85
C ASP A 294 25.92 10.75 5.18
N THR A 295 25.28 11.59 4.36
CA THR A 295 25.90 12.79 3.78
C THR A 295 26.34 13.79 4.86
N GLU A 296 25.49 14.07 5.85
CA GLU A 296 25.82 14.97 6.97
C GLU A 296 27.02 14.43 7.75
N LYS A 297 27.06 13.13 8.06
CA LYS A 297 28.23 12.50 8.70
C LYS A 297 29.49 12.62 7.84
N GLN A 298 29.38 12.37 6.54
CA GLN A 298 30.53 12.49 5.64
C GLN A 298 31.14 13.89 5.75
N TYR A 299 30.35 14.95 5.58
CA TYR A 299 30.87 16.31 5.61
C TYR A 299 31.22 16.83 7.01
N ASN A 300 30.62 16.29 8.07
CA ASN A 300 31.03 16.63 9.44
C ASN A 300 32.45 16.16 9.75
N TYR A 301 32.91 15.04 9.18
CA TYR A 301 34.23 14.48 9.47
C TYR A 301 35.28 14.70 8.36
N HIS A 302 34.90 15.11 7.16
CA HIS A 302 35.84 15.41 6.08
C HIS A 302 36.12 16.91 5.99
N PRO A 303 37.35 17.31 5.64
CA PRO A 303 37.66 18.68 5.24
C PRO A 303 36.70 19.20 4.16
N ILE A 304 36.17 20.41 4.35
CA ILE A 304 35.40 21.12 3.31
C ILE A 304 36.41 21.88 2.45
N THR A 305 36.61 21.44 1.22
CA THR A 305 37.71 21.92 0.34
C THR A 305 37.25 22.55 -0.96
N GLU A 306 36.01 22.26 -1.39
CA GLU A 306 35.39 22.82 -2.57
C GLU A 306 34.12 23.61 -2.19
N ILE A 307 33.66 24.48 -3.09
CA ILE A 307 32.44 25.28 -2.89
C ILE A 307 31.22 24.35 -2.69
N ASP A 308 31.13 23.30 -3.50
CA ASP A 308 30.02 22.34 -3.46
C ASP A 308 29.98 21.55 -2.15
N ASP A 309 31.14 21.30 -1.53
CA ASP A 309 31.22 20.64 -0.21
C ASP A 309 30.49 21.48 0.84
N PHE A 310 30.71 22.80 0.82
CA PHE A 310 30.08 23.71 1.77
C PHE A 310 28.57 23.80 1.57
N PHE A 311 28.11 23.98 0.33
CA PHE A 311 26.68 24.06 0.04
C PHE A 311 25.97 22.77 0.43
N THR A 312 26.54 21.61 0.07
CA THR A 312 25.99 20.30 0.42
C THR A 312 25.94 20.14 1.94
N TRP A 313 27.03 20.46 2.63
CA TRP A 313 27.09 20.40 4.09
C TRP A 313 26.04 21.30 4.76
N PHE A 314 25.94 22.56 4.33
CA PHE A 314 25.02 23.54 4.93
C PHE A 314 23.56 23.15 4.68
N GLU A 315 23.27 22.61 3.48
CA GLU A 315 21.95 22.11 3.12
C GLU A 315 21.49 20.98 4.06
N VAL A 316 22.31 19.93 4.21
CA VAL A 316 21.97 18.74 5.01
C VAL A 316 22.01 19.00 6.52
N SER A 317 22.92 19.87 6.97
CA SER A 317 23.10 20.16 8.39
C SER A 317 22.05 21.11 8.94
N TYR A 318 21.64 22.10 8.13
CA TYR A 318 20.81 23.21 8.57
C TYR A 318 19.63 23.48 7.65
N TRP A 319 19.85 23.82 6.38
CA TRP A 319 18.83 24.41 5.51
C TRP A 319 17.52 23.61 5.48
N TYR A 320 17.62 22.29 5.26
CA TYR A 320 16.45 21.43 5.18
C TYR A 320 15.69 21.31 6.52
N LYS A 321 16.40 21.43 7.65
CA LYS A 321 15.80 21.35 8.99
C LYS A 321 15.14 22.66 9.40
N MET A 322 15.40 23.76 8.68
CA MET A 322 14.81 25.06 8.98
C MET A 322 13.35 25.13 8.53
N PRO A 323 12.47 25.79 9.29
CA PRO A 323 11.17 26.20 8.78
C PRO A 323 11.34 27.01 7.50
N GLN A 324 10.46 26.81 6.50
CA GLN A 324 10.57 27.44 5.19
C GLN A 324 10.76 28.97 5.26
N ALA A 325 10.08 29.63 6.20
CA ALA A 325 10.20 31.08 6.42
C ALA A 325 11.60 31.52 6.88
N LEU A 326 12.34 30.67 7.61
CA LEU A 326 13.72 30.92 8.02
C LEU A 326 14.71 30.54 6.91
N ALA A 327 14.47 29.42 6.22
CA ALA A 327 15.30 28.97 5.10
C ALA A 327 15.42 30.05 4.01
N LEU A 328 14.33 30.77 3.71
CA LEU A 328 14.32 31.89 2.75
C LEU A 328 15.19 33.09 3.16
N ARG A 329 15.65 33.17 4.40
CA ARG A 329 16.50 34.25 4.90
C ARG A 329 17.99 33.96 4.70
N TRP A 330 18.35 32.70 4.51
CA TRP A 330 19.74 32.29 4.33
C TRP A 330 19.99 32.09 2.85
N GLU A 331 20.90 32.88 2.28
CA GLU A 331 21.37 32.72 0.90
C GLU A 331 22.90 32.86 0.94
N PRO A 332 23.63 31.75 1.12
CA PRO A 332 25.08 31.75 1.08
C PRO A 332 25.50 32.19 -0.32
N ASP A 333 26.21 33.31 -0.38
CA ASP A 333 26.71 33.82 -1.65
C ASP A 333 27.92 33.00 -2.11
N ALA A 334 27.95 32.62 -3.38
CA ALA A 334 29.01 31.75 -3.91
C ALA A 334 30.42 32.37 -3.76
N ILE A 335 30.54 33.72 -3.81
CA ILE A 335 31.83 34.41 -3.65
C ILE A 335 32.27 34.33 -2.18
N SER A 336 31.35 34.55 -1.23
CA SER A 336 31.64 34.40 0.20
C SER A 336 32.02 32.96 0.54
N VAL A 337 31.32 31.98 -0.01
CA VAL A 337 31.64 30.55 0.15
C VAL A 337 33.03 30.26 -0.40
N GLN A 338 33.35 30.72 -1.61
CA GLN A 338 34.67 30.54 -2.21
C GLN A 338 35.77 31.12 -1.31
N LYS A 339 35.58 32.35 -0.80
CA LYS A 339 36.54 32.98 0.12
C LYS A 339 36.71 32.16 1.41
N LEU A 340 35.62 31.69 1.99
CA LEU A 340 35.65 30.85 3.19
C LEU A 340 36.41 29.54 2.93
N VAL A 341 36.08 28.84 1.85
CA VAL A 341 36.71 27.56 1.48
C VAL A 341 38.21 27.74 1.18
N GLU A 342 38.58 28.77 0.41
CA GLU A 342 39.99 29.09 0.13
C GLU A 342 40.77 29.41 1.42
N PHE A 343 40.14 30.14 2.34
CA PHE A 343 40.71 30.48 3.64
C PHE A 343 40.94 29.22 4.49
N CYS A 344 39.95 28.32 4.53
CA CYS A 344 40.00 27.08 5.30
C CYS A 344 40.94 26.01 4.71
N SER A 345 41.10 25.99 3.38
CA SER A 345 41.88 24.96 2.67
C SER A 345 43.37 25.25 2.59
N ASN A 346 43.79 26.53 2.68
CA ASN A 346 45.22 26.87 2.63
C ASN A 346 45.59 28.18 3.36
N PRO A 347 45.67 28.15 4.70
CA PRO A 347 45.96 29.34 5.51
C PRO A 347 47.34 29.96 5.18
N ARG A 348 48.32 29.13 4.81
CA ARG A 348 49.71 29.52 4.59
C ARG A 348 49.92 30.32 3.29
N ARG A 349 49.02 30.23 2.30
CA ARG A 349 49.22 30.85 0.98
C ARG A 349 48.82 32.33 0.89
N ARG A 350 47.92 32.84 1.73
CA ARG A 350 47.49 34.26 1.67
C ARG A 350 47.92 35.11 2.87
N TRP A 351 48.19 34.51 4.03
CA TRP A 351 48.25 35.25 5.30
C TRP A 351 49.49 35.01 6.17
N GLY A 352 50.53 34.34 5.65
CA GLY A 352 51.94 34.44 6.12
C GLY A 352 52.31 33.99 7.55
N LEU A 353 51.37 33.93 8.50
CA LEU A 353 51.64 33.76 9.94
C LEU A 353 50.63 32.88 10.69
N ALA A 354 49.62 32.33 10.00
CA ALA A 354 48.62 31.48 10.67
C ALA A 354 49.27 30.18 11.22
N PRO A 355 48.95 29.77 12.47
CA PRO A 355 49.34 28.47 13.02
C PRO A 355 48.87 27.31 12.13
N ASP A 356 49.28 26.09 12.47
CA ASP A 356 48.84 24.89 11.75
C ASP A 356 47.32 24.67 11.91
N MET A 357 46.54 25.34 11.05
CA MET A 357 45.11 25.15 10.97
C MET A 357 44.92 23.87 10.15
N SER A 358 44.55 22.81 10.84
CA SER A 358 43.94 21.67 10.15
C SER A 358 42.74 22.19 9.34
N PRO A 359 42.46 21.64 8.15
CA PRO A 359 41.31 22.05 7.37
C PRO A 359 40.02 21.96 8.19
N TYR A 360 39.20 23.01 8.12
CA TYR A 360 37.90 23.02 8.77
C TYR A 360 36.99 21.94 8.18
N ARG A 361 36.30 21.24 9.07
CA ARG A 361 35.29 20.23 8.75
C ARG A 361 33.91 20.82 9.03
N GLY A 362 32.88 20.14 8.56
CA GLY A 362 31.49 20.53 8.84
C GLY A 362 31.19 20.66 10.34
N ASP A 363 31.77 19.80 11.19
CA ASP A 363 31.53 19.84 12.64
C ASP A 363 32.18 21.07 13.30
N ASP A 364 33.30 21.55 12.75
CA ASP A 364 33.95 22.78 13.23
C ASP A 364 33.06 24.00 12.94
N PHE A 365 32.53 24.11 11.72
CA PHE A 365 31.57 25.16 11.37
C PHE A 365 30.28 25.05 12.16
N LYS A 366 29.79 23.82 12.38
CA LYS A 366 28.58 23.57 13.15
C LYS A 366 28.73 24.12 14.57
N LYS A 367 29.82 23.76 15.24
CA LYS A 367 30.15 24.25 16.57
C LYS A 367 30.27 25.77 16.59
N MET A 368 30.92 26.37 15.59
CA MET A 368 31.06 27.82 15.51
C MET A 368 29.73 28.55 15.33
N ILE A 369 28.80 27.98 14.54
CA ILE A 369 27.43 28.49 14.39
C ILE A 369 26.66 28.43 15.70
N GLU A 370 26.75 27.31 16.41
CA GLU A 370 26.02 27.08 17.67
C GLU A 370 26.58 27.95 18.81
N ASP A 371 27.90 27.95 18.99
CA ASP A 371 28.59 28.68 20.07
C ASP A 371 28.44 30.21 19.92
N ASN A 372 28.45 30.71 18.67
CA ASN A 372 28.31 32.14 18.38
C ASN A 372 26.89 32.53 17.93
N ASN A 373 25.97 31.57 17.94
CA ASN A 373 24.55 31.78 17.66
C ASN A 373 24.30 32.50 16.31
N LEU A 374 25.09 32.11 15.30
CA LEU A 374 25.18 32.81 14.01
C LEU A 374 23.90 32.74 13.19
N LEU A 375 22.99 31.81 13.50
CA LEU A 375 21.72 31.64 12.78
C LEU A 375 20.58 32.56 13.29
N GLN A 376 20.83 33.45 14.25
CA GLN A 376 19.82 34.41 14.67
C GLN A 376 19.64 35.53 13.64
N THR A 377 18.42 35.66 13.13
CA THR A 377 18.03 36.76 12.24
C THR A 377 17.03 37.67 12.96
N ASN A 378 17.05 38.96 12.66
CA ASN A 378 16.03 39.89 13.15
C ASN A 378 14.69 39.56 12.46
N PRO A 379 13.64 39.14 13.19
CA PRO A 379 12.36 38.76 12.60
C PRO A 379 11.71 39.89 11.78
N LEU A 380 12.04 41.15 12.06
CA LEU A 380 11.53 42.34 11.36
C LEU A 380 12.37 42.77 10.14
N SER A 381 13.56 42.21 9.94
CA SER A 381 14.36 42.48 8.74
C SER A 381 14.01 41.48 7.62
N ASN A 382 13.99 41.99 6.39
CA ASN A 382 13.86 41.20 5.16
C ASN A 382 15.23 40.99 4.47
N ASP A 383 16.33 41.40 5.11
CA ASP A 383 17.66 41.26 4.52
C ASP A 383 18.04 39.78 4.48
N LYS A 384 18.59 39.35 3.35
CA LYS A 384 19.19 38.03 3.23
C LYS A 384 20.50 37.99 4.01
N CYS A 385 20.72 36.91 4.74
CA CYS A 385 21.93 36.66 5.49
C CYS A 385 22.81 35.64 4.76
N ASP A 386 24.12 35.87 4.80
CA ASP A 386 25.11 35.01 4.21
C ASP A 386 25.92 34.33 5.32
N ILE A 387 25.59 33.06 5.57
CA ILE A 387 26.23 32.28 6.63
C ILE A 387 27.73 32.08 6.36
N ALA A 388 28.16 32.01 5.09
CA ALA A 388 29.57 31.81 4.77
C ALA A 388 30.40 33.04 5.13
N TYR A 389 29.83 34.23 4.88
CA TYR A 389 30.44 35.48 5.31
C TYR A 389 30.53 35.57 6.85
N LEU A 390 29.46 35.24 7.57
CA LEU A 390 29.45 35.26 9.03
C LEU A 390 30.47 34.27 9.64
N LEU A 391 30.56 33.06 9.08
CA LEU A 391 31.56 32.07 9.48
C LEU A 391 32.98 32.59 9.25
N LEU A 392 33.24 33.22 8.09
CA LEU A 392 34.55 33.78 7.77
C LEU A 392 34.94 34.90 8.74
N CYS A 393 34.02 35.81 9.06
CA CYS A 393 34.24 36.84 10.07
C CYS A 393 34.60 36.23 11.43
N GLN A 394 33.84 35.21 11.88
CA GLN A 394 34.10 34.56 13.16
C GLN A 394 35.48 33.90 13.20
N ILE A 395 35.90 33.22 12.13
CA ILE A 395 37.24 32.60 12.05
C ILE A 395 38.33 33.66 12.14
N VAL A 396 38.17 34.78 11.43
CA VAL A 396 39.13 35.88 11.41
C VAL A 396 39.27 36.51 12.80
N ASP A 397 38.14 36.68 13.50
CA ASP A 397 38.10 37.21 14.86
C ASP A 397 38.75 36.25 15.87
N ASP A 398 38.44 34.96 15.81
CA ASP A 398 39.03 33.93 16.68
C ASP A 398 40.57 33.81 16.51
N LEU A 399 41.06 34.11 15.29
CA LEU A 399 42.49 34.13 14.98
C LEU A 399 43.19 35.46 15.36
N GLY A 400 42.42 36.52 15.67
CA GLY A 400 42.96 37.83 16.01
C GLY A 400 43.64 38.56 14.85
N ILE A 401 43.25 38.27 13.60
CA ILE A 401 43.87 38.82 12.38
C ILE A 401 42.96 39.80 11.60
N GLY A 402 41.91 40.32 12.25
CA GLY A 402 40.91 41.19 11.61
C GLY A 402 41.48 42.41 10.88
N GLU A 403 42.43 43.12 11.47
CA GLU A 403 43.02 44.32 10.84
C GLU A 403 43.76 43.99 9.53
N GLU A 404 44.55 42.91 9.50
CA GLU A 404 45.21 42.45 8.29
C GLU A 404 44.19 41.97 7.26
N PHE A 405 43.19 41.21 7.70
CA PHE A 405 42.12 40.69 6.85
C PHE A 405 41.40 41.82 6.11
N HIS A 406 40.95 42.83 6.85
CA HIS A 406 40.27 43.99 6.28
C HIS A 406 41.17 44.83 5.37
N ALA A 407 42.46 44.98 5.70
CA ALA A 407 43.41 45.70 4.86
C ALA A 407 43.55 45.06 3.47
N LYS A 408 43.69 43.72 3.37
CA LYS A 408 43.77 43.09 2.04
C LYS A 408 42.40 42.91 1.36
N GLU A 409 41.29 42.82 2.09
CA GLU A 409 39.95 42.90 1.50
C GLU A 409 39.75 44.26 0.81
N ALA A 410 40.19 45.34 1.44
CA ALA A 410 40.16 46.68 0.85
C ALA A 410 41.07 46.78 -0.38
N GLU A 411 42.26 46.15 -0.37
CA GLU A 411 43.12 46.05 -1.55
C GLU A 411 42.48 45.19 -2.66
N SER A 412 41.83 44.06 -2.34
CA SER A 412 41.16 43.21 -3.34
C SER A 412 39.98 43.93 -4.00
N ARG A 413 39.13 44.60 -3.20
CA ARG A 413 38.04 45.45 -3.73
C ARG A 413 38.59 46.62 -4.54
N TYR A 414 39.76 47.15 -4.17
CA TYR A 414 40.45 48.17 -4.95
C TYR A 414 40.80 47.62 -6.34
N TRP A 415 41.34 46.41 -6.46
CA TRP A 415 41.63 45.76 -7.75
C TRP A 415 40.39 45.40 -8.58
N ASP A 416 39.27 45.04 -7.94
CA ASP A 416 37.98 44.80 -8.64
C ASP A 416 37.31 46.11 -9.11
N SER A 417 37.69 47.26 -8.52
CA SER A 417 37.19 48.59 -8.88
C SER A 417 38.07 49.37 -9.86
N VAL A 418 39.27 48.86 -10.17
CA VAL A 418 40.09 49.40 -11.26
C VAL A 418 39.45 48.93 -12.57
N PRO A 419 39.06 49.84 -13.50
CA PRO A 419 38.53 49.43 -14.79
C PRO A 419 39.57 48.53 -15.47
N HIS A 420 39.20 47.28 -15.75
CA HIS A 420 40.03 46.38 -16.55
C HIS A 420 40.47 47.12 -17.82
N GLN A 421 41.77 47.36 -17.95
CA GLN A 421 42.30 47.72 -19.26
C GLN A 421 42.04 46.55 -20.21
N PRO A 422 41.57 46.82 -21.45
CA PRO A 422 41.11 45.79 -22.35
C PRO A 422 42.31 44.98 -22.84
N GLY A 423 42.42 43.76 -22.35
CA GLY A 423 43.37 42.76 -22.81
C GLY A 423 43.71 41.81 -21.68
N TRP A 424 43.67 40.52 -21.97
CA TRP A 424 43.93 39.38 -21.07
C TRP A 424 42.70 38.85 -20.34
N SER A 425 41.91 38.08 -21.11
CA SER A 425 40.95 37.11 -20.61
C SER A 425 41.67 35.89 -20.01
N ARG A 426 41.18 35.42 -18.86
CA ARG A 426 41.15 33.99 -18.51
C ARG A 426 39.73 33.59 -18.24
#